data_AF-A0A7J2TY97-F1
#
_entry.id   AF-A0A7J2TY97-F1
#
_cell.length_a   1.000
_cell.length_b   1.000
_cell.length_c   1.000
_cell.angle_alpha   90.00
_cell.angle_beta   90.00
_cell.angle_gamma   90.00
#
_symmetry.space_group_name_H-M   'P 1'
#
loop_
_entity.id
_entity.type
_entity.pdbx_description
1 polymer ?
#
loop_
_entity_poly.entity_id
_entity_poly.type
_entity_poly.pdbx_seq_one_letter_code
_entity_poly.pdbx_strand_id
1 'polypeptide(L)' 'MGKMIYLVILLHLYQPKVPEIQSEKVFRKILEECYHPLSEILKENGYYTLNLHSTITEALYDGKVEVGEKTLKI' A
#
# COMPACT_ATOMS: atom_id res chain seq x y z
N MET A 1 12.03 -12.05 -37.39
CA MET A 1 11.61 -11.00 -36.42
C MET A 1 11.23 -11.68 -35.12
N GLY A 2 11.94 -11.41 -34.02
CA GLY A 2 11.62 -11.96 -32.70
C GLY A 2 10.37 -11.30 -32.12
N LYS A 3 9.50 -12.07 -31.47
CA LYS A 3 8.36 -11.51 -30.73
C LYS A 3 8.87 -10.92 -29.41
N MET A 4 8.57 -9.65 -29.14
CA MET A 4 8.75 -9.05 -27.81
C MET A 4 7.65 -9.56 -26.88
N ILE A 5 8.05 -10.03 -25.70
CA ILE A 5 7.13 -10.40 -24.62
C ILE A 5 7.07 -9.21 -23.66
N TYR A 6 5.87 -8.70 -23.41
CA TYR A 6 5.63 -7.66 -22.42
C TYR A 6 5.12 -8.32 -21.15
N LEU A 7 5.83 -8.11 -20.04
CA LEU A 7 5.40 -8.49 -18.70
C LEU A 7 4.91 -7.24 -17.97
N VAL A 8 3.68 -7.28 -17.46
CA VAL A 8 3.13 -6.23 -16.60
C VAL A 8 2.69 -6.87 -15.30
N ILE A 9 3.13 -6.30 -14.18
CA ILE A 9 2.74 -6.79 -12.85
C ILE A 9 1.47 -6.05 -12.42
N LEU A 10 0.45 -6.82 -12.04
CA LEU A 10 -0.76 -6.31 -11.41
C LEU A 10 -0.70 -6.64 -9.91
N LEU A 11 -0.74 -5.61 -9.08
CA LEU A 11 -0.80 -5.73 -7.63
C LEU A 11 -2.17 -5.29 -7.14
N HIS A 12 -2.85 -6.17 -6.39
CA HIS A 12 -4.10 -5.82 -5.70
C HIS A 12 -3.88 -5.90 -4.20
N LEU A 13 -4.05 -4.78 -3.50
CA LEU A 13 -3.92 -4.71 -2.05
C LEU A 13 -5.30 -4.58 -1.42
N TYR A 14 -5.59 -5.51 -0.50
CA TYR A 14 -6.81 -5.51 0.30
C TYR A 14 -6.44 -5.71 1.78
N GLN A 15 -7.06 -4.90 2.64
CA GLN A 15 -7.01 -5.10 4.07
C GLN A 15 -8.43 -5.18 4.63
N PRO A 16 -8.79 -6.28 5.33
CA PRO A 16 -10.08 -6.38 5.99
C PRO A 16 -10.17 -5.38 7.14
N LYS A 17 -11.40 -4.94 7.45
CA LYS A 17 -11.67 -4.10 8.63
C LYS A 17 -11.35 -4.91 9.88
N VAL A 18 -10.37 -4.43 10.66
CA VAL A 18 -10.02 -5.00 11.97
C VAL A 18 -10.95 -4.37 13.02
N PRO A 19 -11.41 -5.10 14.05
CA PRO A 19 -12.18 -4.51 15.15
C PRO A 19 -11.48 -3.29 15.74
N GLU A 20 -12.22 -2.21 16.02
CA GLU A 20 -11.69 -0.87 16.34
C GLU A 20 -10.57 -0.89 17.39
N ILE A 21 -10.73 -1.68 18.45
CA ILE A 21 -9.77 -1.83 19.57
C ILE A 21 -8.37 -2.32 19.15
N GLN A 22 -8.26 -3.06 18.05
CA GLN A 22 -6.97 -3.58 17.54
C GLN A 22 -6.57 -2.94 16.21
N SER A 23 -7.44 -2.12 15.63
CA SER A 23 -7.35 -1.68 14.24
C SER A 23 -6.15 -0.81 13.96
N GLU A 24 -5.85 0.16 14.82
CA GLU A 24 -4.82 1.15 14.55
C GLU A 24 -3.41 0.56 14.65
N LYS A 25 -3.10 -0.19 15.73
CA LYS A 25 -1.78 -0.77 15.93
C LYS A 25 -1.43 -1.79 14.85
N VAL A 26 -2.40 -2.63 14.46
CA VAL A 26 -2.21 -3.62 13.39
C VAL A 26 -2.03 -2.91 12.05
N PHE A 27 -2.84 -1.90 11.76
CA PHE A 27 -2.74 -1.14 10.52
C PHE A 27 -1.41 -0.37 10.41
N ARG A 28 -0.96 0.29 11.48
CA ARG A 28 0.37 0.93 11.55
C ARG A 28 1.49 -0.05 11.25
N LYS A 29 1.46 -1.23 11.85
CA LYS A 29 2.48 -2.26 11.63
C LYS A 29 2.51 -2.72 10.17
N ILE A 30 1.34 -2.93 9.55
CA ILE A 30 1.26 -3.31 8.13
C ILE A 30 1.75 -2.16 7.23
N LEU A 31 1.42 -0.92 7.57
CA LEU A 31 1.89 0.24 6.84
C LEU A 31 3.42 0.34 6.86
N GLU A 32 4.03 0.23 8.04
CA GLU A 32 5.48 0.33 8.26
C GLU A 32 6.25 -0.87 7.68
N GLU A 33 5.77 -2.09 7.89
CA GLU A 33 6.52 -3.31 7.52
C GLU A 33 6.20 -3.80 6.10
N CYS A 34 5.08 -3.39 5.50
CA CYS A 34 4.65 -3.89 4.19
C CYS A 34 4.47 -2.77 3.16
N TYR A 35 3.56 -1.82 3.40
CA TYR A 35 3.20 -0.84 2.38
C TYR A 35 4.31 0.17 2.08
N HIS A 36 5.02 0.65 3.11
CA HIS A 36 6.13 1.57 2.91
C HIS A 36 7.29 0.93 2.13
N PRO A 37 7.83 -0.25 2.52
CA PRO A 37 8.86 -0.94 1.72
C PRO A 37 8.39 -1.24 0.29
N LEU A 38 7.13 -1.67 0.12
CA LEU A 38 6.58 -1.93 -1.21
C LEU A 38 6.55 -0.64 -2.05
N SER A 39 6.14 0.50 -1.49
CA SER A 39 6.12 1.76 -2.22
C SER A 39 7.51 2.21 -2.68
N GLU A 40 8.54 1.99 -1.87
CA GLU A 40 9.92 2.32 -2.25
C GLU A 40 10.41 1.41 -3.38
N ILE A 41 10.14 0.10 -3.30
CA ILE A 41 10.45 -0.85 -4.38
C ILE A 41 9.72 -0.44 -5.67
N LEU A 42 8.44 -0.08 -5.58
CA LEU A 42 7.64 0.29 -6.74
C LEU A 42 8.09 1.61 -7.37
N LYS A 43 8.64 2.57 -6.61
CA LYS A 43 9.24 3.79 -7.18
C LYS A 43 10.47 3.50 -8.02
N GLU A 44 11.24 2.48 -7.65
CA GLU A 44 12.49 2.10 -8.33
C GLU A 44 12.26 1.12 -9.49
N ASN A 45 11.12 0.44 -9.55
CA ASN A 45 10.83 -0.63 -10.52
C ASN A 45 9.74 -0.20 -11.51
N GLY A 46 9.89 -0.60 -12.79
CA GLY A 46 9.18 -0.08 -13.97
C GLY A 46 7.64 -0.20 -14.01
N TYR A 47 7.08 -0.72 -15.11
CA TYR A 47 5.63 -0.64 -15.36
C TYR A 47 4.84 -1.68 -14.54
N TYR A 48 4.04 -1.20 -13.58
CA TYR A 48 3.07 -1.99 -12.84
C TYR A 48 1.71 -1.29 -12.82
N THR A 49 0.67 -2.06 -12.49
CA THR A 49 -0.65 -1.53 -12.14
C THR A 49 -0.94 -1.88 -10.70
N LEU A 50 -1.23 -0.87 -9.88
CA LEU A 50 -1.58 -1.02 -8.47
C LEU A 50 -3.07 -0.72 -8.27
N ASN A 51 -3.79 -1.68 -7.71
CA ASN A 51 -5.18 -1.53 -7.30
C ASN A 51 -5.24 -1.57 -5.77
N LEU A 52 -5.56 -0.41 -5.16
CA LEU A 52 -5.79 -0.27 -3.73
C LEU A 52 -7.28 -0.39 -3.44
N HIS A 53 -7.66 -1.34 -2.59
CA HIS A 53 -9.05 -1.46 -2.15
C HIS A 53 -9.49 -0.27 -1.29
N SER A 54 -10.77 0.10 -1.34
CA SER A 54 -11.32 1.29 -0.67
C SER A 54 -11.09 1.28 0.84
N THR A 55 -11.10 0.09 1.46
CA THR A 55 -10.85 -0.07 2.90
C THR A 55 -9.47 0.40 3.32
N ILE A 56 -8.46 0.28 2.45
CA ILE A 56 -7.11 0.80 2.71
C ILE A 56 -7.11 2.31 2.54
N THR A 57 -7.72 2.82 1.46
CA THR A 57 -7.75 4.26 1.21
C THR A 57 -8.50 5.02 2.30
N GLU A 58 -9.63 4.48 2.79
CA GLU A 58 -10.36 5.01 3.94
C GLU A 58 -9.46 5.07 5.18
N ALA A 59 -8.76 3.98 5.50
CA ALA A 59 -7.86 3.91 6.65
C ALA A 59 -6.67 4.88 6.58
N LEU A 60 -6.19 5.19 5.37
CA LEU A 60 -5.14 6.18 5.14
C LEU A 60 -5.65 7.62 5.24
N TYR A 61 -6.83 7.91 4.69
CA TYR A 61 -7.40 9.26 4.65
C TYR A 61 -8.00 9.73 5.97
N ASP A 62 -8.55 8.82 6.79
CA ASP A 62 -9.19 9.15 8.07
C ASP A 62 -8.20 9.71 9.11
N GLY A 63 -6.92 9.89 8.78
CA GLY A 63 -5.94 10.53 9.67
C GLY A 63 -5.65 9.76 10.96
N LYS A 64 -6.18 8.54 11.09
CA LYS A 64 -5.96 7.68 12.26
C LYS A 64 -4.55 7.11 12.35
N VAL A 65 -3.66 7.46 11.41
CA VAL A 65 -2.26 7.07 11.44
C VAL A 65 -1.36 8.25 11.05
N GLU A 66 -1.04 9.08 12.05
CA GLU A 66 0.17 9.91 12.02
C GLU A 66 1.38 9.03 12.37
N VAL A 67 2.22 8.68 11.38
CA VAL A 67 3.51 8.02 11.64
C VAL A 67 4.58 9.09 11.89
N GLY A 68 4.55 9.71 13.09
CA GLY A 68 5.47 10.80 13.43
C GLY A 68 5.33 12.05 12.54
N GLU A 69 6.30 12.97 12.60
CA GLU A 69 6.30 14.28 11.90
C GLU A 69 6.27 14.22 10.35
N LYS A 70 6.12 13.04 9.74
CA LYS A 70 6.07 12.90 8.28
C LYS A 70 4.74 12.30 7.85
N THR A 71 3.90 13.15 7.28
CA THR A 71 2.77 12.72 6.46
C THR A 71 3.29 11.93 5.26
N LEU A 72 3.07 10.61 5.26
CA LEU A 72 3.42 9.75 4.13
C LEU A 72 2.41 10.01 3.01
N LYS A 73 2.87 10.68 1.95
CA LYS A 73 2.17 10.75 0.67
C LYS A 73 2.62 9.52 -0.15
N ILE A 74 1.69 8.60 -0.40
CA ILE A 74 1.84 7.56 -1.41
C ILE A 74 1.74 8.22 -2.79
#